data_AF-A0A1X7NX02-F1
#
_entry.id   AF-A0A1X7NX02-F1
#
_cell.length_a   1.000
_cell.length_b   1.000
_cell.length_c   1.000
_cell.angle_alpha   90.00
_cell.angle_beta   90.00
_cell.angle_gamma   90.00
#
_symmetry.space_group_name_H-M   'P 1'
#
loop_
_entity.id
_entity.type
_entity.pdbx_description
1 polymer ?
#
loop_
_entity_poly.entity_id
_entity_poly.type
_entity_poly.pdbx_seq_one_letter_code
_entity_poly.pdbx_strand_id
1 'polypeptide(L)'
;MISLGGRASRREGFDERSRALADRLRQWDVLGVYADEIRPSDDEEYDDLVAPLRAWLEAGASPEELSTGLVGVLRQWYGLSVPDDSAEIAFAREVHAWWTTLS
;
A
#
# COMPACT_ATOMS: atom_id res chain seq x y z
N MET A 1 14.14 -13.55 31.47
CA MET A 1 13.68 -13.51 30.07
C MET A 1 12.31 -12.87 30.06
N ILE A 2 12.22 -11.61 29.63
CA ILE A 2 10.94 -10.96 29.42
C ILE A 2 10.49 -11.37 28.02
N SER A 3 9.43 -12.18 27.93
CA SER A 3 8.70 -12.37 26.68
C SER A 3 8.10 -11.02 26.33
N LEU A 4 8.65 -10.36 25.31
CA LEU A 4 7.97 -9.25 24.65
C LEU A 4 6.75 -9.87 23.97
N GLY A 5 5.56 -9.59 24.52
CA GLY A 5 4.30 -9.99 23.92
C GLY A 5 4.31 -9.61 22.44
N GLY A 6 4.08 -10.59 21.56
CA GLY A 6 3.94 -10.35 20.14
C GLY A 6 2.89 -9.26 19.96
N ARG A 7 3.27 -8.14 19.34
CA ARG A 7 2.30 -7.14 18.94
C ARG A 7 1.32 -7.85 18.01
N ALA A 8 0.04 -7.78 18.34
CA ALA A 8 -1.03 -8.14 17.42
C ALA A 8 -0.72 -7.46 16.07
N SER A 9 -0.63 -8.25 15.01
CA SER A 9 -0.34 -7.72 13.67
C SER A 9 -1.39 -6.69 13.31
N ARG A 10 -1.01 -5.56 12.71
CA ARG A 10 -1.96 -4.56 12.19
C ARG A 10 -2.96 -5.17 11.20
N ARG A 11 -2.64 -6.34 10.66
CA ARG A 11 -3.45 -7.14 9.73
C ARG A 11 -4.47 -8.07 10.39
N GLU A 12 -4.56 -8.15 11.73
CA GLU A 12 -5.54 -9.02 12.41
C GLU A 12 -7.00 -8.72 12.00
N GLY A 13 -7.29 -7.49 11.58
CA GLY A 13 -8.60 -7.07 11.08
C GLY A 13 -8.79 -7.14 9.56
N PHE A 14 -7.80 -7.56 8.78
CA PHE A 14 -7.91 -7.55 7.32
C PHE A 14 -8.71 -8.75 6.81
N ASP A 15 -9.66 -8.51 5.91
CA ASP A 15 -10.19 -9.59 5.08
C ASP A 15 -9.19 -9.98 3.98
N GLU A 16 -9.54 -10.97 3.15
CA GLU A 16 -8.67 -11.47 2.09
C GLU A 16 -8.27 -10.39 1.09
N ARG A 17 -9.18 -9.48 0.74
CA ARG A 17 -8.92 -8.38 -0.20
C ARG A 17 -7.95 -7.36 0.37
N SER A 18 -8.15 -6.99 1.64
CA SER A 18 -7.22 -6.08 2.33
C SER A 18 -5.82 -6.68 2.49
N ARG A 19 -5.70 -7.99 2.77
CA ARG A 19 -4.38 -8.66 2.80
C ARG A 19 -3.72 -8.65 1.42
N ALA A 20 -4.47 -8.98 0.37
CA ALA A 20 -3.95 -9.01 -0.99
C ALA A 20 -3.51 -7.61 -1.51
N LEU A 21 -4.17 -6.54 -1.03
CA LEU A 21 -3.73 -5.16 -1.28
C LEU A 21 -2.45 -4.83 -0.51
N ALA A 22 -2.37 -5.19 0.77
CA ALA A 22 -1.19 -4.97 1.60
C ALA A 22 0.05 -5.65 1.00
N ASP A 23 -0.10 -6.88 0.50
CA ASP A 23 1.00 -7.63 -0.12
C ASP A 23 1.47 -6.99 -1.44
N ARG A 24 0.57 -6.34 -2.19
CA ARG A 24 0.92 -5.60 -3.42
C ARG A 24 1.65 -4.31 -3.11
N LEU A 25 1.18 -3.55 -2.14
CA LEU A 25 1.86 -2.34 -1.66
C LEU A 25 3.28 -2.66 -1.17
N ARG A 26 3.42 -3.76 -0.41
CA ARG A 26 4.72 -4.26 0.03
C ARG A 26 5.63 -4.64 -1.14
N GLN A 27 5.10 -5.25 -2.19
CA GLN A 27 5.89 -5.61 -3.39
C GLN A 27 6.28 -4.40 -4.22
N TRP A 28 5.42 -3.38 -4.27
CA TRP A 28 5.72 -2.13 -4.96
C TRP A 28 6.87 -1.39 -4.28
N ASP A 29 6.90 -1.39 -2.94
CA ASP A 29 7.98 -0.83 -2.11
C ASP A 29 8.46 0.54 -2.59
N VAL A 30 7.52 1.48 -2.79
CA VAL A 30 7.82 2.78 -3.42
C VAL A 30 8.88 3.59 -2.68
N LEU A 31 9.03 3.39 -1.37
CA LEU A 31 10.04 4.04 -0.53
C LEU A 31 11.37 3.28 -0.48
N GLY A 32 11.43 2.07 -1.04
CA GLY A 32 12.61 1.18 -0.96
C GLY A 32 12.91 0.66 0.44
N VAL A 33 11.92 0.69 1.35
CA VAL A 33 12.08 0.36 2.78
C VAL A 33 12.44 -1.11 2.98
N TYR A 34 12.05 -1.98 2.04
CA TYR A 34 12.37 -3.41 2.09
C TYR A 34 13.61 -3.80 1.28
N ALA A 35 14.19 -2.86 0.52
CA ALA A 35 15.42 -3.06 -0.25
C ALA A 35 16.71 -2.72 0.55
N ASP A 36 16.60 -2.05 1.70
CA ASP A 36 17.73 -1.60 2.51
C ASP A 36 18.31 -2.72 3.42
N GLU A 37 19.58 -2.61 3.80
CA GLU A 37 20.25 -3.55 4.71
C GLU A 37 19.63 -3.52 6.12
N ILE A 38 19.05 -2.37 6.50
CA ILE A 38 18.28 -2.20 7.73
C ILE A 38 16.80 -2.29 7.40
N ARG A 39 16.33 -3.51 7.16
CA ARG A 39 14.91 -3.80 6.94
C ARG A 39 14.12 -3.68 8.25
N PRO A 40 12.89 -3.12 8.23
CA PRO A 40 11.96 -3.22 9.36
C PRO A 40 11.73 -4.67 9.77
N SER A 41 11.51 -4.88 11.06
CA SER A 41 11.24 -6.21 11.63
C SER A 41 9.84 -6.74 11.26
N ASP A 42 8.95 -5.88 10.76
CA ASP A 42 7.59 -6.21 10.34
C ASP A 42 7.32 -5.81 8.88
N ASP A 43 6.25 -6.37 8.33
CA ASP A 43 5.86 -6.20 6.92
C ASP A 43 4.70 -5.20 6.77
N GLU A 44 4.54 -4.26 7.71
CA GLU A 44 3.31 -3.46 7.89
C GLU A 44 3.46 -1.97 7.52
N GLU A 45 4.59 -1.58 6.92
CA GLU A 45 4.96 -0.17 6.65
C GLU A 45 3.98 0.55 5.71
N TYR A 46 3.33 -0.20 4.81
CA TYR A 46 2.35 0.33 3.85
C TYR A 46 0.91 -0.06 4.19
N ASP A 47 0.66 -0.69 5.35
CA ASP A 47 -0.68 -1.20 5.70
C ASP A 47 -1.71 -0.08 5.94
N ASP A 48 -1.26 1.14 6.26
CA ASP A 48 -2.10 2.33 6.38
C ASP A 48 -2.64 2.83 5.03
N LEU A 49 -1.97 2.53 3.91
CA LEU A 49 -2.43 2.81 2.55
C LEU A 49 -3.55 1.87 2.08
N VAL A 50 -3.76 0.74 2.75
CA VAL A 50 -4.76 -0.26 2.35
C VAL A 50 -6.19 0.29 2.42
N ALA A 51 -6.51 1.01 3.50
CA ALA A 51 -7.84 1.56 3.72
C ALA A 51 -8.25 2.59 2.65
N PRO A 52 -7.47 3.66 2.36
CA PRO A 52 -7.83 4.61 1.30
C PRO A 52 -7.85 3.97 -0.08
N LEU A 53 -6.88 3.10 -0.40
CA LEU A 53 -6.81 2.42 -1.70
C LEU A 53 -8.04 1.55 -1.95
N ARG A 54 -8.46 0.78 -0.95
CA ARG A 54 -9.68 -0.03 -1.02
C ARG A 54 -10.92 0.83 -1.22
N ALA A 55 -11.05 1.92 -0.47
CA ALA A 55 -12.21 2.81 -0.59
C ALA A 55 -12.36 3.39 -2.00
N TRP A 56 -11.25 3.77 -2.64
CA TRP A 56 -11.26 4.26 -4.02
C TRP A 56 -11.63 3.16 -5.03
N LEU A 57 -11.09 1.96 -4.86
CA LEU A 57 -11.41 0.81 -5.72
C LEU A 57 -12.89 0.39 -5.61
N GLU A 58 -13.44 0.38 -4.40
CA GLU A 58 -14.87 0.11 -4.16
C GLU A 58 -15.77 1.21 -4.73
N ALA A 59 -15.29 2.46 -4.76
CA ALA A 59 -15.98 3.58 -5.41
C ALA A 59 -15.86 3.58 -6.95
N GLY A 60 -15.08 2.66 -7.53
CA GLY A 60 -14.88 2.57 -8.98
C GLY A 60 -13.91 3.62 -9.54
N ALA A 61 -12.96 4.08 -8.74
CA ALA A 61 -11.93 5.01 -9.20
C ALA A 61 -11.12 4.44 -10.36
N SER A 62 -10.88 5.28 -11.38
CA SER A 62 -9.99 4.98 -12.49
C SER A 62 -8.52 4.88 -12.05
N PRO A 63 -7.63 4.25 -12.86
CA PRO A 63 -6.19 4.23 -12.56
C PRO A 63 -5.59 5.62 -12.35
N GLU A 64 -6.03 6.64 -13.09
CA GLU A 64 -5.57 8.02 -12.96
C GLU A 64 -6.00 8.64 -11.62
N GLU A 65 -7.23 8.39 -11.18
CA GLU A 65 -7.73 8.84 -9.87
C GLU A 65 -7.00 8.12 -8.72
N LEU A 66 -6.76 6.82 -8.85
CA LEU A 66 -5.98 6.04 -7.88
C LEU A 66 -4.55 6.57 -7.76
N SER A 67 -3.88 6.81 -8.89
CA SER A 67 -2.53 7.38 -8.92
C SER A 67 -2.50 8.76 -8.26
N THR A 68 -3.47 9.62 -8.58
CA THR A 68 -3.57 10.96 -7.98
C THR A 68 -3.78 10.89 -6.47
N GLY A 69 -4.65 9.99 -6.01
CA GLY A 69 -4.89 9.73 -4.59
C GLY A 69 -3.64 9.23 -3.87
N LEU A 70 -2.94 8.26 -4.45
CA LEU A 70 -1.69 7.70 -3.91
C LEU A 70 -0.61 8.78 -3.79
N VAL A 71 -0.37 9.57 -4.83
CA VAL A 71 0.59 10.69 -4.79
C VAL A 71 0.24 11.67 -3.66
N GLY A 72 -1.05 12.00 -3.52
CA GLY A 72 -1.53 12.88 -2.45
C GLY A 72 -1.26 12.33 -1.05
N VAL A 73 -1.55 11.06 -0.83
CA VAL A 73 -1.31 10.39 0.46
C VAL A 73 0.17 10.25 0.74
N LEU A 74 0.98 9.86 -0.25
CA LEU A 74 2.44 9.72 -0.11
C LEU A 74 3.10 11.05 0.27
N ARG A 75 2.68 12.14 -0.37
CA ARG A 75 3.12 13.51 -0.02
C ARG A 75 2.72 13.87 1.40
N GLN A 76 1.48 13.60 1.79
CA GLN A 76 0.94 14.04 3.07
C GLN A 76 1.50 13.24 4.26
N TRP A 77 1.61 11.92 4.13
CA TRP A 77 1.92 11.03 5.26
C TRP A 77 3.41 10.72 5.36
N TYR A 78 4.12 10.68 4.23
CA TYR A 78 5.55 10.32 4.19
C TYR A 78 6.45 11.49 3.77
N GLY A 79 5.88 12.67 3.47
CA GLY A 79 6.66 13.85 3.08
C GLY A 79 7.36 13.71 1.73
N LEU A 80 6.95 12.75 0.90
CA LEU A 80 7.60 12.50 -0.37
C LEU A 80 7.30 13.61 -1.38
N SER A 81 8.35 14.24 -1.88
CA SER A 81 8.29 15.01 -3.12
C SER A 81 8.51 14.04 -4.26
N VAL A 82 7.46 13.36 -4.72
CA VAL A 82 7.56 12.40 -5.84
C VAL A 82 8.11 13.14 -7.08
N PRO A 83 9.32 12.80 -7.57
CA PRO A 83 9.93 13.48 -8.71
C PRO A 83 9.35 13.02 -10.06
N ASP A 84 8.68 11.87 -10.06
CA ASP A 84 8.34 11.13 -11.27
C ASP A 84 6.94 10.51 -11.10
N ASP A 85 5.91 11.13 -11.70
CA ASP A 85 4.51 10.67 -11.63
C ASP A 85 4.29 9.27 -12.29
N SER A 86 5.37 8.65 -12.81
CA SER A 86 5.34 7.46 -13.64
C SER A 86 5.19 6.14 -12.87
N ALA A 87 5.73 6.06 -11.65
CA ALA A 87 5.74 4.80 -10.88
C ALA A 87 4.36 4.53 -10.25
N GLU A 88 3.70 5.58 -9.75
CA GLU A 88 2.38 5.52 -9.13
C GLU A 88 1.31 5.14 -10.14
N ILE A 89 1.37 5.68 -11.37
CA ILE A 89 0.38 5.34 -12.40
C ILE A 89 0.55 3.90 -12.90
N ALA A 90 1.78 3.38 -12.95
CA ALA A 90 2.02 1.98 -13.30
C ALA A 90 1.43 1.03 -12.25
N PHE A 91 1.69 1.31 -10.97
CA PHE A 91 1.11 0.56 -9.85
C PHE A 91 -0.41 0.68 -9.81
N ALA A 92 -0.96 1.89 -9.98
CA ALA A 92 -2.39 2.12 -10.00
C ALA A 92 -3.11 1.31 -11.10
N ARG A 93 -2.51 1.20 -12.29
CA ARG A 93 -3.03 0.37 -13.38
C ARG A 93 -3.00 -1.11 -13.04
N GLU A 94 -1.92 -1.59 -12.44
CA GLU A 94 -1.78 -3.00 -12.02
C GLU A 94 -2.85 -3.37 -10.97
N VAL A 95 -2.97 -2.56 -9.92
CA VAL A 95 -3.94 -2.77 -8.84
C VAL A 95 -5.36 -2.70 -9.37
N HIS A 96 -5.67 -1.71 -10.21
CA HIS A 96 -6.99 -1.58 -10.82
C HIS A 96 -7.33 -2.81 -11.68
N ALA A 97 -6.42 -3.22 -12.56
CA ALA A 97 -6.63 -4.41 -13.40
C ALA A 97 -6.89 -5.64 -12.54
N TRP A 98 -6.08 -5.88 -11.51
CA TRP A 98 -6.31 -6.96 -10.56
C TRP A 98 -7.68 -6.88 -9.89
N TRP A 99 -8.08 -5.72 -9.36
CA TRP A 99 -9.36 -5.55 -8.67
C TRP A 99 -10.56 -5.88 -9.55
N THR A 100 -10.51 -5.46 -10.81
CA THR A 100 -11.58 -5.74 -11.79
C THR A 100 -11.68 -7.22 -12.18
N THR A 101 -10.61 -8.01 -12.02
CA THR A 101 -10.66 -9.47 -12.27
C THR A 101 -11.36 -10.25 -11.16
N LEU A 102 -11.52 -9.64 -9.98
CA LEU A 102 -12.18 -10.22 -8.81
C LEU A 102 -13.67 -9.84 -8.70
N SER A 103 -14.16 -9.02 -9.63
CA SER A 103 -15.51 -8.45 -9.67
C SER A 103 -16.37 -9.21 -10.68
#